data_AF-A0A349M198-F1
#
_entry.id   AF-A0A349M198-F1
#
_cell.length_a   1.000
_cell.length_b   1.000
_cell.length_c   1.000
_cell.angle_alpha   90.00
_cell.angle_beta   90.00
_cell.angle_gamma   90.00
#
_symmetry.space_group_name_H-M   'P 1'
#
loop_
_entity.id
_entity.type
_entity.pdbx_description
1 polymer ?
#
loop_
_entity_poly.entity_id
_entity_poly.type
_entity_poly.pdbx_seq_one_letter_code
_entity_poly.pdbx_strand_id
1 'polypeptide(L)'
;MSNPTDNITMFPKPSRLSLSGFIMQTKKYCAELASTQSSVLSAQELFSEGGDIWPDQCDGIIHSIHTMSEPVQKFCELLDSFAHLPIAAGSLRYPLIRTLHSIDELLSDLTLLITLFRTNCRTPSKQAIVRRQEIQRKLELLVQSIEEIGHNIDTLPERILYEEKVLGKI
;
A
#
# COMPACT_ATOMS: atom_id res chain seq x y z
N MET A 1 51.36 32.09 0.10
CA MET A 1 50.04 32.47 0.66
C MET A 1 49.00 31.87 -0.27
N SER A 2 48.42 30.74 0.12
CA SER A 2 47.53 29.93 -0.71
C SER A 2 46.09 30.24 -0.31
N ASN A 3 45.25 30.67 -1.25
CA ASN A 3 43.80 30.68 -1.08
C ASN A 3 43.26 29.33 -1.59
N PRO A 4 42.64 28.50 -0.74
CA PRO A 4 41.91 27.32 -1.17
C PRO A 4 40.47 27.76 -1.49
N THR A 5 40.19 28.07 -2.75
CA THR A 5 38.82 28.32 -3.21
C THR A 5 38.15 26.97 -3.45
N ASP A 6 37.35 26.55 -2.47
CA ASP A 6 36.07 25.86 -2.60
C ASP A 6 35.77 25.19 -3.95
N ASN A 7 36.19 23.93 -4.12
CA ASN A 7 35.58 23.01 -5.07
C ASN A 7 34.26 22.50 -4.48
N ILE A 8 33.21 23.31 -4.55
CA ILE A 8 31.84 22.85 -4.28
C ILE A 8 31.44 21.97 -5.48
N THR A 9 31.50 20.66 -5.28
CA THR A 9 30.92 19.67 -6.19
C THR A 9 29.44 19.98 -6.39
N MET A 10 29.11 20.49 -7.58
CA MET A 10 27.76 20.75 -8.05
C MET A 10 27.05 19.40 -8.21
N PHE A 11 26.41 18.90 -7.14
CA PHE A 11 25.54 17.74 -7.26
C PHE A 11 24.39 18.10 -8.21
N PRO A 12 24.14 17.30 -9.26
CA PRO A 12 23.04 17.57 -10.17
C PRO A 12 21.73 17.58 -9.36
N LYS A 13 20.97 18.67 -9.50
CA LYS A 13 19.70 18.82 -8.80
C LYS A 13 18.76 17.70 -9.25
N PRO A 14 18.15 16.93 -8.33
CA PRO A 14 17.24 15.86 -8.70
C PRO A 14 16.12 16.40 -9.57
N SER A 15 15.92 15.79 -10.73
CA SER A 15 14.86 16.14 -11.66
C SER A 15 13.53 15.63 -11.13
N ARG A 16 12.57 16.54 -10.95
CA ARG A 16 11.20 16.20 -10.56
C ARG A 16 10.49 15.43 -11.66
N LEU A 17 9.66 14.47 -11.27
CA LEU A 17 8.69 13.83 -12.13
C LEU A 17 7.75 14.89 -12.71
N SER A 18 7.36 14.70 -13.97
CA SER A 18 6.21 15.42 -14.52
C SER A 18 4.94 14.97 -13.78
N LEU A 19 3.93 15.84 -13.80
CA LEU A 19 2.64 15.50 -13.20
C LEU A 19 2.00 14.27 -13.87
N SER A 20 2.08 14.18 -15.19
CA SER A 20 1.62 13.02 -15.95
C SER A 20 2.38 11.75 -15.60
N GLY A 21 3.71 11.86 -15.42
CA GLY A 21 4.55 10.73 -14.99
C GLY A 21 4.19 10.25 -13.59
N PHE A 22 3.93 11.16 -12.66
CA PHE A 22 3.44 10.84 -11.33
C PHE A 22 2.09 10.11 -11.39
N ILE A 23 1.08 10.68 -12.06
CA ILE A 23 -0.26 10.08 -12.20
C ILE A 23 -0.18 8.69 -12.85
N MET A 24 0.66 8.51 -13.87
CA MET A 24 0.85 7.23 -14.53
C MET A 24 1.41 6.17 -13.56
N GLN A 25 2.41 6.54 -12.75
CA GLN A 25 3.01 5.63 -11.78
C GLN A 25 2.05 5.28 -10.64
N THR A 26 1.31 6.26 -10.10
CA THR A 26 0.31 5.98 -9.06
C THR A 26 -0.80 5.06 -9.56
N LYS A 27 -1.29 5.28 -10.79
CA LYS A 27 -2.28 4.40 -11.42
C LYS A 27 -1.74 2.99 -11.64
N LYS A 28 -0.47 2.86 -12.03
CA LYS A 28 0.18 1.56 -12.17
C LYS A 28 0.19 0.80 -10.85
N TYR A 29 0.64 1.42 -9.77
CA TYR A 29 0.66 0.76 -8.46
C TYR A 29 -0.74 0.42 -7.95
N CYS A 30 -1.73 1.29 -8.15
CA CYS A 30 -3.12 0.96 -7.84
C CYS A 30 -3.65 -0.23 -8.64
N ALA A 31 -3.31 -0.34 -9.93
CA ALA A 31 -3.71 -1.48 -10.74
C ALA A 31 -3.03 -2.79 -10.27
N GLU A 32 -1.76 -2.72 -9.86
CA GLU A 32 -1.05 -3.85 -9.25
C GLU A 32 -1.72 -4.29 -7.94
N LEU A 33 -2.08 -3.34 -7.05
CA LEU A 33 -2.82 -3.64 -5.81
C LEU A 33 -4.19 -4.25 -6.10
N ALA A 34 -4.95 -3.67 -7.03
CA ALA A 34 -6.26 -4.18 -7.44
C ALA A 34 -6.15 -5.61 -8.03
N SER A 35 -5.08 -5.92 -8.77
CA SER A 35 -4.87 -7.26 -9.32
C SER A 35 -4.72 -8.34 -8.23
N THR A 36 -4.24 -7.95 -7.04
CA THR A 36 -4.09 -8.85 -5.88
C THR A 36 -5.32 -8.90 -4.98
N GLN A 37 -6.33 -8.05 -5.22
CA GLN A 37 -7.55 -7.98 -4.41
C GLN A 37 -8.37 -9.27 -4.47
N SER A 38 -8.41 -9.94 -5.62
CA SER A 38 -9.13 -11.22 -5.78
C SER A 38 -8.62 -12.30 -4.82
N SER A 39 -7.30 -12.37 -4.59
CA SER A 39 -6.72 -13.30 -3.62
C SER A 39 -7.12 -12.98 -2.18
N VAL A 40 -7.26 -11.70 -1.83
CA VAL A 40 -7.73 -11.28 -0.49
C VAL A 40 -9.20 -11.63 -0.30
N LEU A 41 -10.03 -11.44 -1.33
CA LEU A 41 -11.45 -11.84 -1.28
C LEU A 41 -11.60 -13.36 -1.13
N SER A 42 -10.83 -14.15 -1.87
CA SER A 42 -10.82 -15.61 -1.69
C SER A 42 -10.34 -16.03 -0.29
N ALA A 43 -9.36 -15.33 0.28
CA ALA A 43 -8.93 -15.57 1.65
C ALA A 43 -10.06 -15.24 2.65
N GLN A 44 -10.76 -14.12 2.45
CA GLN A 44 -11.88 -13.71 3.29
C GLN A 44 -12.99 -14.76 3.27
N GLU A 45 -13.38 -15.25 2.09
CA GLU A 45 -14.37 -16.31 1.91
C GLU A 45 -13.96 -17.57 2.69
N LEU A 46 -12.72 -18.06 2.50
CA LEU A 46 -12.19 -19.21 3.23
C LEU A 46 -12.28 -19.06 4.76
N PHE A 47 -11.92 -17.88 5.27
CA PHE A 47 -12.01 -17.60 6.70
C PHE A 47 -13.46 -17.36 7.19
N SER A 48 -14.43 -17.16 6.31
CA SER A 48 -15.84 -16.95 6.66
C SER A 48 -16.69 -18.23 6.72
N GLU A 49 -16.40 -19.23 5.88
CA GLU A 49 -17.27 -20.39 5.62
C GLU A 49 -17.44 -21.38 6.79
N GLY A 50 -16.79 -21.15 7.94
CA GLY A 50 -16.84 -22.06 9.09
C GLY A 50 -16.16 -23.43 8.87
N GLY A 51 -15.80 -23.77 7.63
CA GLY A 51 -15.14 -25.01 7.26
C GLY A 51 -13.71 -25.17 7.81
N ASP A 52 -13.19 -26.38 7.64
CA ASP A 52 -11.80 -26.74 7.96
C ASP A 52 -10.83 -25.99 7.04
N ILE A 53 -9.85 -25.32 7.63
CA ILE A 53 -8.76 -24.65 6.90
C ILE A 53 -7.49 -25.47 7.06
N TRP A 54 -6.84 -25.76 5.94
CA TRP A 54 -5.62 -26.55 5.89
C TRP A 54 -4.36 -25.66 5.90
N PRO A 55 -3.23 -26.15 6.43
CA PRO A 55 -2.00 -25.36 6.51
C PRO A 55 -1.47 -24.84 5.16
N ASP A 56 -1.63 -25.62 4.10
CA ASP A 56 -1.25 -25.25 2.73
C ASP A 56 -2.11 -24.10 2.19
N GLN A 57 -3.40 -24.04 2.56
CA GLN A 57 -4.25 -22.89 2.24
C GLN A 57 -3.76 -21.63 2.97
N CYS A 58 -3.31 -21.74 4.23
CA CYS A 58 -2.68 -20.63 4.93
C CYS A 58 -1.38 -20.19 4.24
N ASP A 59 -0.55 -21.14 3.78
CA ASP A 59 0.70 -20.85 3.05
C ASP A 59 0.42 -20.09 1.75
N GLY A 60 -0.62 -20.48 1.00
CA GLY A 60 -1.06 -19.77 -0.20
C GLY A 60 -1.46 -18.33 0.09
N ILE A 61 -2.21 -18.08 1.16
CA ILE A 61 -2.66 -16.73 1.54
C ILE A 61 -1.47 -15.87 2.00
N ILE A 62 -0.54 -16.43 2.78
CA ILE A 62 0.68 -15.73 3.18
C ILE A 62 1.50 -15.33 1.94
N HIS A 63 1.62 -16.22 0.95
CA HIS A 63 2.31 -15.90 -0.30
C HIS A 63 1.62 -14.75 -1.08
N SER A 64 0.29 -14.75 -1.16
CA SER A 64 -0.47 -13.65 -1.76
C SER A 64 -0.26 -12.32 -1.03
N ILE A 65 -0.26 -12.32 0.31
CA ILE A 65 0.00 -11.13 1.13
C ILE A 65 1.42 -10.59 0.88
N HIS A 66 2.41 -11.46 0.81
CA HIS A 66 3.78 -11.05 0.46
C HIS A 66 3.88 -10.44 -0.94
N THR A 67 3.17 -11.02 -1.91
CA THR A 67 3.12 -10.48 -3.28
C THR A 67 2.49 -9.09 -3.33
N MET A 68 1.47 -8.84 -2.49
CA MET A 68 0.86 -7.52 -2.35
C MET A 68 1.76 -6.51 -1.63
N SER A 69 2.66 -6.97 -0.75
CA SER A 69 3.54 -6.07 0.02
C SER A 69 4.52 -5.30 -0.88
N GLU A 70 5.00 -5.91 -1.95
CA GLU A 70 5.96 -5.30 -2.88
C GLU A 70 5.42 -4.01 -3.57
N PRO A 71 4.24 -4.02 -4.23
CA PRO A 71 3.70 -2.79 -4.82
C PRO A 71 3.35 -1.74 -3.76
N VAL A 72 2.92 -2.12 -2.54
CA VAL A 72 2.69 -1.16 -1.44
C VAL A 72 3.99 -0.43 -1.08
N GLN A 73 5.07 -1.17 -0.87
CA GLN A 73 6.37 -0.61 -0.49
C GLN A 73 6.93 0.30 -1.59
N LYS A 74 6.89 -0.14 -2.85
CA LYS A 74 7.30 0.69 -4.00
C LYS A 74 6.48 1.96 -4.13
N PHE A 75 5.18 1.89 -3.81
CA PHE A 75 4.32 3.06 -3.82
C PHE A 75 4.67 4.02 -2.66
N CYS A 76 4.93 3.50 -1.45
CA CYS A 76 5.47 4.30 -0.34
C CYS A 76 6.76 5.01 -0.76
N GLU A 77 7.72 4.29 -1.35
CA GLU A 77 9.02 4.86 -1.79
C GLU A 77 8.86 5.98 -2.83
N LEU A 78 7.93 5.81 -3.78
CA LEU A 78 7.58 6.86 -4.76
C LEU A 78 7.11 8.11 -4.02
N LEU A 79 6.17 7.94 -3.08
CA LEU A 79 5.62 9.06 -2.33
C LEU A 79 6.64 9.67 -1.38
N ASP A 80 7.55 8.88 -0.82
CA ASP A 80 8.55 9.36 0.14
C ASP A 80 9.61 10.28 -0.48
N SER A 81 9.85 10.11 -1.77
CA SER A 81 10.79 10.86 -2.58
C SER A 81 10.33 12.31 -2.88
N PHE A 82 10.17 13.15 -1.85
CA PHE A 82 9.62 14.52 -1.97
C PHE A 82 10.32 15.37 -3.02
N ALA A 83 11.66 15.27 -3.08
CA ALA A 83 12.47 16.02 -4.02
C ALA A 83 12.13 15.70 -5.49
N HIS A 84 11.60 14.50 -5.75
CA HIS A 84 11.25 13.99 -7.08
C HIS A 84 9.76 14.15 -7.41
N LEU A 85 8.91 14.52 -6.45
CA LEU A 85 7.49 14.68 -6.71
C LEU A 85 7.16 16.03 -7.40
N PRO A 86 6.08 16.07 -8.20
CA PRO A 86 5.51 17.33 -8.66
C PRO A 86 5.09 18.21 -7.47
N ILE A 87 5.23 19.54 -7.60
CA ILE A 87 4.84 20.48 -6.53
C ILE A 87 3.36 20.31 -6.14
N ALA A 88 2.50 20.17 -7.15
CA ALA A 88 1.06 20.02 -6.98
C ALA A 88 0.65 18.67 -6.36
N ALA A 89 1.58 17.71 -6.21
CA ALA A 89 1.33 16.47 -5.51
C ALA A 89 1.67 16.53 -4.01
N GLY A 90 2.28 17.64 -3.54
CA GLY A 90 2.84 17.74 -2.20
C GLY A 90 1.81 17.60 -1.07
N SER A 91 0.64 18.22 -1.22
CA SER A 91 -0.50 18.11 -0.29
C SER A 91 -1.19 16.74 -0.35
N LEU A 92 -1.29 16.17 -1.56
CA LEU A 92 -1.96 14.89 -1.84
C LEU A 92 -1.12 13.68 -1.41
N ARG A 93 0.19 13.86 -1.22
CA ARG A 93 1.11 12.85 -0.71
C ARG A 93 0.68 12.33 0.66
N TYR A 94 0.36 13.23 1.61
CA TYR A 94 0.17 12.82 3.01
C TYR A 94 -1.03 11.89 3.23
N PRO A 95 -2.21 12.14 2.64
CA PRO A 95 -3.31 11.17 2.71
C PRO A 95 -2.93 9.82 2.11
N LEU A 96 -2.33 9.81 0.93
CA LEU A 96 -1.97 8.56 0.22
C LEU A 96 -0.94 7.74 1.00
N ILE A 97 0.12 8.38 1.48
CA ILE A 97 1.19 7.68 2.21
C ILE A 97 0.68 7.13 3.54
N ARG A 98 -0.25 7.83 4.20
CA ARG A 98 -0.88 7.36 5.44
C ARG A 98 -1.69 6.08 5.18
N THR A 99 -2.51 6.06 4.13
CA THR A 99 -3.28 4.87 3.77
C THR A 99 -2.35 3.72 3.39
N LEU A 100 -1.28 3.96 2.64
CA LEU A 100 -0.32 2.93 2.26
C LEU A 100 0.43 2.33 3.46
N HIS A 101 0.88 3.15 4.40
CA HIS A 101 1.47 2.63 5.64
C HIS A 101 0.48 1.81 6.45
N SER A 102 -0.78 2.23 6.53
CA SER A 102 -1.82 1.43 7.18
C SER A 102 -2.03 0.08 6.49
N ILE A 103 -1.94 0.03 5.16
CA ILE A 103 -2.01 -1.23 4.40
C ILE A 103 -0.78 -2.10 4.72
N ASP A 104 0.43 -1.54 4.72
CA ASP A 104 1.67 -2.27 5.02
C ASP A 104 1.66 -2.88 6.43
N GLU A 105 1.17 -2.13 7.42
CA GLU A 105 0.94 -2.62 8.78
C GLU A 105 -0.10 -3.75 8.82
N LEU A 106 -1.22 -3.60 8.10
CA LEU A 106 -2.25 -4.65 7.99
C LEU A 106 -1.71 -5.94 7.36
N LEU A 107 -0.88 -5.84 6.32
CA LEU A 107 -0.26 -6.99 5.66
C LEU A 107 0.70 -7.73 6.60
N SER A 108 1.49 -6.98 7.36
CA SER A 108 2.40 -7.53 8.37
C SER A 108 1.64 -8.26 9.48
N ASP A 109 0.58 -7.63 10.01
CA ASP A 109 -0.29 -8.20 11.04
C ASP A 109 -1.01 -9.46 10.55
N LEU A 110 -1.55 -9.44 9.34
CA LEU A 110 -2.22 -10.60 8.73
C LEU A 110 -1.25 -11.76 8.55
N THR A 111 -0.04 -11.50 8.06
CA THR A 111 1.01 -12.51 7.93
C THR A 111 1.28 -13.19 9.28
N LEU A 112 1.43 -12.41 10.34
CA LEU A 112 1.66 -12.94 11.70
C LEU A 112 0.46 -13.76 12.18
N LEU A 113 -0.75 -13.23 12.07
CA LEU A 113 -1.96 -13.90 12.54
C LEU A 113 -2.21 -15.22 11.81
N ILE A 114 -2.05 -15.24 10.49
CA ILE A 114 -2.23 -16.45 9.67
C ILE A 114 -1.13 -17.46 9.99
N THR A 115 0.11 -17.03 10.19
CA THR A 115 1.21 -17.91 10.63
C THR A 115 0.89 -18.58 11.97
N LEU A 116 0.37 -17.83 12.94
CA LEU A 116 -0.04 -18.35 14.25
C LEU A 116 -1.29 -19.22 14.19
N PHE A 117 -2.21 -18.93 13.27
CA PHE A 117 -3.41 -19.74 13.05
C PHE A 117 -3.05 -21.08 12.41
N ARG A 118 -2.16 -21.07 11.41
CA ARG A 118 -1.67 -22.24 10.66
C ARG A 118 -1.19 -23.37 11.58
N THR A 119 -0.51 -23.07 12.68
CA THR A 119 0.01 -24.11 13.58
C THR A 119 -1.10 -24.90 14.29
N ASN A 120 -2.29 -24.30 14.43
CA ASN A 120 -3.37 -24.80 15.27
C ASN A 120 -4.70 -24.95 14.50
N CYS A 121 -4.72 -24.75 13.18
CA CYS A 121 -5.95 -24.65 12.39
C CYS A 121 -6.79 -25.94 12.38
N ARG A 122 -6.15 -27.08 12.62
CA ARG A 122 -6.78 -28.41 12.68
C ARG A 122 -7.36 -28.77 14.05
N THR A 123 -7.06 -28.00 15.09
CA THR A 123 -7.50 -28.29 16.46
C THR A 123 -8.56 -27.28 16.88
N PRO A 124 -9.84 -27.68 16.99
CA PRO A 124 -10.90 -26.80 17.44
C PRO A 124 -10.56 -26.25 18.83
N SER A 125 -10.44 -24.93 18.92
CA SER A 125 -10.17 -24.25 20.18
C SER A 125 -10.80 -22.87 20.16
N LYS A 126 -11.14 -22.35 21.34
CA LYS A 126 -11.62 -20.95 21.47
C LYS A 126 -10.62 -19.96 20.86
N GLN A 127 -9.31 -20.23 21.02
CA GLN A 127 -8.26 -19.40 20.46
C GLN A 127 -8.24 -19.43 18.92
N ALA A 128 -8.44 -20.59 18.30
CA ALA A 128 -8.53 -20.70 16.84
C ALA A 128 -9.73 -19.92 16.30
N ILE A 129 -10.89 -19.99 16.98
CA ILE A 129 -12.09 -19.22 16.60
C ILE A 129 -11.82 -17.72 16.68
N VAL A 130 -11.26 -17.24 17.80
CA VAL A 130 -10.93 -15.81 17.98
C VAL A 130 -9.93 -15.33 16.92
N ARG A 131 -8.88 -16.12 16.63
CA ARG A 131 -7.91 -15.78 15.58
C ARG A 131 -8.56 -15.74 14.20
N ARG A 132 -9.43 -16.70 13.88
CA ARG A 132 -10.17 -16.73 12.62
C ARG A 132 -11.00 -15.45 12.42
N GLN A 133 -11.73 -15.03 13.44
CA GLN A 133 -12.53 -13.79 13.41
C GLN A 133 -11.64 -12.55 13.23
N GLU A 134 -10.50 -12.50 13.92
CA GLU A 134 -9.57 -11.38 13.80
C GLU A 134 -8.91 -11.31 12.41
N ILE A 135 -8.55 -12.45 11.84
CA ILE A 135 -8.06 -12.56 10.46
C ILE A 135 -9.13 -12.04 9.49
N GLN A 136 -10.37 -12.52 9.61
CA GLN A 136 -11.48 -12.08 8.76
C GLN A 136 -11.67 -10.56 8.83
N ARG A 137 -11.73 -9.99 10.04
CA ARG A 137 -11.89 -8.55 10.26
C ARG A 137 -10.76 -7.75 9.61
N LYS A 138 -9.51 -8.22 9.69
CA LYS A 138 -8.37 -7.53 9.08
C LYS A 138 -8.34 -7.67 7.56
N LEU A 139 -8.77 -8.81 7.00
CA LEU A 139 -8.95 -8.97 5.55
C LEU A 139 -10.01 -7.99 5.02
N GLU A 140 -11.13 -7.82 5.74
CA GLU A 140 -12.16 -6.82 5.41
C GLU A 140 -11.60 -5.39 5.38
N LEU A 141 -10.84 -5.02 6.42
CA LEU A 141 -10.18 -3.71 6.48
C LEU A 141 -9.17 -3.51 5.35
N LEU A 142 -8.44 -4.56 4.97
CA LEU A 142 -7.49 -4.52 3.86
C LEU A 142 -8.21 -4.25 2.53
N VAL A 143 -9.31 -4.95 2.26
CA VAL A 143 -10.14 -4.72 1.06
C VAL A 143 -10.63 -3.27 1.01
N GLN A 144 -11.20 -2.76 2.10
CA GLN A 144 -11.68 -1.37 2.18
C GLN A 144 -10.55 -0.35 1.94
N SER A 145 -9.36 -0.61 2.49
CA SER A 145 -8.21 0.29 2.32
C SER A 145 -7.70 0.32 0.87
N ILE A 146 -7.75 -0.83 0.17
CA ILE A 146 -7.40 -0.93 -1.26
C ILE A 146 -8.43 -0.18 -2.12
N GLU A 147 -9.72 -0.27 -1.79
CA GLU A 147 -10.76 0.49 -2.48
C GLU A 147 -10.62 2.00 -2.24
N GLU A 148 -10.32 2.40 -1.01
CA GLU A 148 -10.11 3.80 -0.65
C GLU A 148 -8.94 4.42 -1.43
N ILE A 149 -7.80 3.71 -1.54
CA ILE A 149 -6.65 4.22 -2.31
C ILE A 149 -6.97 4.31 -3.81
N GLY A 150 -7.71 3.34 -4.36
CA GLY A 150 -8.20 3.39 -5.74
C GLY A 150 -9.03 4.64 -6.00
N HIS A 151 -10.02 4.90 -5.14
CA HIS A 151 -10.87 6.09 -5.23
C HIS A 151 -10.08 7.40 -5.09
N ASN A 152 -9.11 7.45 -4.16
CA ASN A 152 -8.26 8.62 -3.97
C ASN A 152 -7.39 8.90 -5.20
N ILE A 153 -6.90 7.87 -5.90
CA ILE A 153 -6.11 8.02 -7.11
C ILE A 153 -6.96 8.39 -8.32
N ASP A 154 -8.18 7.88 -8.44
CA ASP A 154 -9.09 8.25 -9.53
C ASP A 154 -9.53 9.71 -9.44
N THR A 155 -9.72 10.24 -8.23
CA THR A 155 -10.05 11.66 -8.00
C THR A 155 -8.83 12.59 -8.00
N LEU A 156 -7.62 12.03 -8.04
CA LEU A 156 -6.37 12.78 -7.96
C LEU A 156 -6.22 13.86 -9.04
N PRO A 157 -6.52 13.61 -10.34
CA PRO A 157 -6.37 14.64 -11.37
C PRO A 157 -7.27 15.86 -11.11
N GLU A 158 -8.49 15.64 -10.64
CA GLU A 158 -9.43 16.72 -10.32
C GLU A 158 -8.94 17.56 -9.14
N ARG A 159 -8.41 16.90 -8.09
CA ARG A 159 -7.83 17.58 -6.93
C ARG A 159 -6.60 18.40 -7.30
N ILE A 160 -5.73 17.87 -8.15
CA ILE A 160 -4.56 18.59 -8.64
C ILE A 160 -4.97 19.84 -9.42
N LEU A 161 -5.92 19.71 -10.36
CA LEU A 161 -6.41 20.84 -11.15
C LEU A 161 -7.03 21.92 -10.27
N TYR A 162 -7.74 21.52 -9.21
CA TYR A 162 -8.28 22.45 -8.23
C TYR A 162 -7.17 23.19 -7.48
N GLU A 163 -6.14 22.49 -7.00
CA GLU A 163 -5.01 23.11 -6.30
C GLU A 163 -4.20 24.06 -7.19
N GLU A 164 -3.98 23.72 -8.47
CA GLU A 164 -3.28 24.60 -9.40
C GLU A 164 -4.04 25.91 -9.66
N LYS A 165 -5.39 25.84 -9.74
CA LYS A 165 -6.26 27.02 -9.84
C LYS A 165 -6.25 27.86 -8.56
N VAL A 166 -6.34 27.23 -7.38
CA VAL A 166 -6.32 27.95 -6.09
C VAL A 166 -4.97 28.62 -5.83
N LEU A 167 -3.87 28.00 -6.25
CA LEU A 167 -2.51 28.54 -6.13
C LEU A 167 -2.17 29.57 -7.22
N GLY A 168 -3.11 29.95 -8.07
CA GLY A 168 -2.95 31.00 -9.09
C GLY A 168 -1.92 30.67 -10.17
N LYS A 169 -1.70 29.38 -10.46
CA LYS A 169 -0.77 28.92 -11.51
C LYS A 169 -1.45 28.68 -12.86
N ILE A 170 -2.78 28.80 -12.92
CA ILE A 170 -3.63 28.75 -14.11
C ILE A 170 -4.70 29.83 -13.97
#